data_AF-A0A1D6IZQ9-F1
#
_entry.id   AF-A0A1D6IZQ9-F1
#
_cell.length_a   1.000
_cell.length_b   1.000
_cell.length_c   1.000
_cell.angle_alpha   90.00
_cell.angle_beta   90.00
_cell.angle_gamma   90.00
#
_symmetry.space_group_name_H-M   'P 1'
#
loop_
_entity.id
_entity.type
_entity.pdbx_description
1 polymer ?
#
loop_
_entity_poly.entity_id
_entity_poly.type
_entity_poly.pdbx_seq_one_letter_code
_entity_poly.pdbx_strand_id
1 'polypeptide(L)'
;MSHFFQERATHVCLDCGYIYFLPKPFDEQPDDYGCPQCNAPKKRFARYDAATGKAIGGALPPIAVIVSLVIGIAGVGALLVYGLQ
;
A
#
# COMPACT_ATOMS: atom_id res chain seq x y z
N MET A 1 -2.55 -0.53 27.51
CA MET A 1 -2.69 -1.79 26.74
C MET A 1 -2.50 -1.59 25.23
N SER A 2 -2.82 -0.41 24.67
CA SER A 2 -2.78 -0.13 23.22
C SER A 2 -1.38 0.11 22.63
N HIS A 3 -0.40 0.57 23.40
CA HIS A 3 0.93 0.92 22.87
C HIS A 3 1.75 -0.29 22.37
N PHE A 4 1.76 -1.41 23.08
CA PHE A 4 2.52 -2.60 22.68
C PHE A 4 2.08 -3.22 21.34
N PHE A 5 0.82 -3.01 20.95
CA PHE A 5 0.32 -3.50 19.66
C PHE A 5 0.86 -2.67 18.49
N GLN A 6 1.04 -1.37 18.71
CA GLN A 6 1.49 -0.42 17.69
C GLN A 6 2.97 -0.63 17.32
N GLU A 7 3.81 -1.02 18.28
CA GLU A 7 5.24 -1.31 18.04
C GLU A 7 5.47 -2.57 17.19
N ARG A 8 4.56 -3.55 17.29
CA ARG A 8 4.67 -4.84 16.58
C ARG A 8 3.96 -4.84 15.22
N ALA A 9 2.99 -3.95 15.06
CA ALA A 9 2.22 -3.70 13.84
C ALA A 9 3.05 -3.06 12.72
N THR A 10 4.01 -3.82 12.20
CA THR A 10 4.99 -3.36 11.21
C THR A 10 4.68 -3.80 9.78
N HIS A 11 3.80 -4.81 9.61
CA HIS A 11 3.48 -5.38 8.31
C HIS A 11 1.98 -5.68 8.18
N VAL A 12 1.46 -5.54 6.97
CA VAL A 12 0.07 -5.85 6.61
C VAL A 12 0.02 -6.79 5.42
N CYS A 13 -0.85 -7.79 5.49
CA CYS A 13 -1.13 -8.69 4.37
C CYS A 13 -1.92 -7.95 3.29
N LEU A 14 -1.39 -7.91 2.06
CA LEU A 14 -2.04 -7.22 0.93
C LEU A 14 -3.26 -7.98 0.39
N ASP A 15 -3.41 -9.27 0.70
CA ASP A 15 -4.51 -10.10 0.20
C ASP A 15 -5.78 -9.96 1.05
N CYS A 16 -5.65 -9.90 2.37
CA CYS A 16 -6.80 -9.90 3.28
C CYS A 16 -6.78 -8.79 4.34
N GLY A 17 -5.76 -7.93 4.36
CA GLY A 17 -5.66 -6.83 5.32
C GLY A 17 -5.23 -7.23 6.74
N TYR A 18 -4.79 -8.47 6.97
CA TYR A 18 -4.30 -8.89 8.29
C TYR A 18 -3.06 -8.06 8.69
N ILE A 19 -3.14 -7.35 9.82
CA ILE A 19 -2.00 -6.63 10.41
C ILE A 19 -1.21 -7.61 11.28
N TYR A 20 0.09 -7.67 11.08
CA TYR A 20 0.99 -8.52 11.87
C TYR A 20 1.18 -7.93 13.27
N PHE A 21 0.89 -8.69 14.33
CA PHE A 21 1.05 -8.22 15.72
C PHE A 21 1.67 -9.26 16.66
N LEU A 22 2.28 -10.31 16.10
CA LEU A 22 2.86 -11.40 16.89
C LEU A 22 4.10 -10.93 17.69
N PRO A 23 4.44 -11.61 18.80
CA PRO A 23 5.57 -11.23 19.65
C PRO A 23 6.92 -11.25 18.94
N LYS A 24 7.11 -12.20 18.01
CA LYS A 24 8.34 -12.31 17.22
C LYS A 24 8.33 -11.24 16.11
N PRO A 25 9.44 -10.52 15.84
CA PRO A 25 9.50 -9.60 14.72
C PRO A 25 9.20 -10.28 13.37
N PHE A 26 8.54 -9.57 12.47
CA PHE A 26 8.17 -10.13 11.15
C PHE A 26 9.39 -10.53 10.32
N ASP A 27 10.48 -9.77 10.42
CA ASP A 27 11.72 -10.03 9.67
C ASP A 27 12.38 -11.36 10.10
N GLU A 28 12.21 -11.75 11.37
CA GLU A 28 12.71 -13.02 11.91
C GLU A 28 11.80 -14.22 11.63
N GLN A 29 10.60 -14.00 11.10
CA GLN A 29 9.71 -15.11 10.75
C GLN A 29 10.33 -15.94 9.61
N PRO A 30 10.13 -17.26 9.63
CA PRO A 30 10.63 -18.12 8.56
C PRO A 30 9.98 -17.76 7.21
N ASP A 31 10.63 -18.14 6.11
CA ASP A 31 10.15 -17.80 4.76
C ASP A 31 8.86 -18.53 4.36
N ASP A 32 8.55 -19.63 5.07
CA ASP A 32 7.30 -20.39 4.96
C ASP A 32 6.14 -19.76 5.76
N TYR A 33 6.38 -18.65 6.45
CA TYR A 33 5.34 -17.96 7.21
C TYR A 33 4.17 -17.56 6.28
N GLY A 34 3.02 -18.14 6.56
CA GLY A 34 1.75 -17.84 5.90
C GLY A 34 0.91 -16.87 6.73
N CYS A 35 0.12 -16.04 6.04
CA CYS A 35 -0.89 -15.22 6.70
C CYS A 35 -1.90 -16.14 7.42
N PRO A 36 -2.17 -15.94 8.72
CA PRO A 36 -3.09 -16.80 9.47
C PRO A 36 -4.56 -16.66 9.06
N GLN A 37 -4.92 -15.63 8.27
CA GLN A 37 -6.28 -15.39 7.82
C GLN A 37 -6.57 -15.93 6.42
N CYS A 38 -5.61 -15.84 5.50
CA CYS A 38 -5.81 -16.18 4.09
C CYS A 38 -4.77 -17.13 3.51
N ASN A 39 -3.80 -17.58 4.33
CA ASN A 39 -2.69 -18.44 3.93
C ASN A 39 -1.80 -17.85 2.82
N ALA A 40 -1.84 -16.54 2.61
CA ALA A 40 -0.95 -15.85 1.67
C ALA A 40 0.51 -15.94 2.14
N PRO A 41 1.48 -16.08 1.22
CA PRO A 41 2.89 -16.21 1.57
C PRO A 41 3.46 -14.90 2.14
N LYS A 42 4.53 -14.99 2.95
CA LYS A 42 5.25 -13.84 3.55
C LYS A 42 5.55 -12.71 2.56
N LYS A 43 5.83 -13.03 1.30
CA LYS A 43 6.10 -12.06 0.21
C LYS A 43 4.94 -11.12 -0.12
N ARG A 44 3.71 -11.46 0.28
CA ARG A 44 2.51 -10.63 0.07
C ARG A 44 2.26 -9.64 1.21
N PHE A 45 3.15 -9.57 2.20
CA PHE A 45 3.09 -8.56 3.23
C PHE A 45 3.84 -7.30 2.81
N ALA A 46 3.24 -6.14 3.06
CA ALA A 46 3.89 -4.84 2.90
C ALA A 46 4.17 -4.21 4.27
N ARG A 47 5.15 -3.29 4.33
CA ARG A 47 5.39 -2.49 5.54
C ARG A 47 4.15 -1.66 5.87
N TYR A 48 3.82 -1.61 7.15
CA TYR A 48 2.67 -0.91 7.70
C TYR A 48 3.14 0.02 8.81
N ASP A 49 2.70 1.26 8.77
CA ASP A 49 2.90 2.24 9.83
C ASP A 49 1.66 2.25 10.72
N ALA A 50 1.78 1.68 11.91
CA ALA A 50 0.70 1.64 12.87
C ALA A 50 0.46 2.98 13.60
N ALA A 51 1.37 3.95 13.50
CA ALA A 51 1.15 5.29 14.04
C ALA A 51 0.23 6.11 13.13
N THR A 52 0.38 5.98 11.82
CA THR A 52 -0.46 6.66 10.81
C THR A 52 -1.64 5.83 10.32
N GLY A 53 -1.64 4.53 10.62
CA GLY A 53 -2.66 3.59 10.16
C GLY A 53 -2.59 3.29 8.66
N LYS A 54 -1.44 3.54 8.01
CA LYS A 54 -1.28 3.40 6.55
C LYS A 54 -0.23 2.37 6.18
N ALA A 55 -0.49 1.64 5.10
CA ALA A 55 0.54 0.84 4.44
C ALA A 55 1.59 1.78 3.82
N ILE A 56 2.85 1.57 4.19
CA ILE A 56 4.00 2.29 3.64
C ILE A 56 4.38 1.57 2.34
N GLY A 57 3.84 2.01 1.21
CA GLY A 57 4.29 1.46 -0.08
C GLY A 57 3.34 1.53 -1.29
N GLY A 58 2.12 2.05 -1.17
CA GLY A 58 1.16 1.97 -2.29
C GLY A 58 0.20 3.13 -2.49
N ALA A 59 0.26 4.18 -1.67
CA ALA A 59 -0.78 5.22 -1.68
C ALA A 59 -0.49 6.38 -2.65
N LEU A 60 0.73 6.51 -3.18
CA LEU A 60 1.00 7.52 -4.20
C LEU A 60 0.77 6.91 -5.59
N PRO A 61 -0.17 7.45 -6.40
CA PRO A 61 -0.23 7.08 -7.80
C PRO A 61 1.15 7.36 -8.43
N PRO A 62 1.64 6.48 -9.33
CA PRO A 62 2.91 6.69 -9.99
C PRO A 62 2.97 8.09 -10.59
N ILE A 63 4.13 8.75 -10.54
CA ILE A 63 4.33 10.09 -11.13
C ILE A 63 3.86 10.10 -12.60
N ALA A 64 4.07 9.00 -13.32
CA ALA A 64 3.60 8.81 -14.69
C ALA A 64 2.08 8.96 -14.85
N VAL A 65 1.28 8.47 -13.89
CA VAL A 65 -0.18 8.59 -13.92
C VAL A 65 -0.60 10.06 -13.81
N ILE A 66 -0.02 10.80 -12.86
CA ILE A 66 -0.31 12.22 -12.66
C ILE A 66 0.05 13.02 -13.91
N VAL A 67 1.25 12.79 -14.47
CA VAL A 67 1.71 13.49 -15.69
C VAL A 67 0.81 13.17 -16.88
N SER A 68 0.48 11.90 -17.10
CA SER A 68 -0.39 11.49 -18.20
C SER A 68 -1.79 12.08 -18.09
N LEU A 69 -2.34 12.18 -16.87
CA LEU A 69 -3.64 12.78 -16.60
C LEU A 69 -3.63 14.28 -16.93
N VAL A 70 -2.60 15.01 -16.49
CA VAL A 70 -2.46 16.45 -16.78
C VAL A 70 -2.31 16.70 -18.29
N ILE A 71 -1.46 15.92 -18.97
CA ILE A 71 -1.28 16.03 -20.43
C ILE A 71 -2.58 15.71 -21.17
N GLY A 72 -3.29 14.65 -20.77
CA GLY A 72 -4.57 14.26 -21.37
C GLY A 72 -5.64 15.33 -21.19
N ILE A 73 -5.79 15.88 -19.99
CA ILE A 73 -6.75 16.96 -19.70
C ILE A 73 -6.40 18.21 -20.52
N ALA A 74 -5.12 18.59 -20.58
CA ALA A 74 -4.67 19.73 -21.37
C ALA A 74 -4.92 19.53 -22.88
N GLY A 75 -4.66 18.32 -23.40
CA GLY A 75 -4.90 17.96 -24.80
C GLY A 75 -6.38 18.01 -25.16
N VAL A 76 -7.26 17.46 -24.32
CA VAL A 76 -8.72 17.53 -24.53
C VAL A 76 -9.21 18.98 -24.44
N GLY A 77 -8.72 19.76 -23.47
CA GLY A 77 -9.05 21.18 -23.37
C GLY A 77 -8.63 21.97 -24.62
N ALA A 78 -7.42 21.74 -25.12
CA ALA A 78 -6.95 22.36 -26.35
C ALA A 78 -7.80 21.94 -27.56
N LEU A 79 -8.16 20.66 -27.67
CA LEU A 79 -9.00 20.17 -28.77
C LEU A 79 -10.41 20.79 -28.74
N LEU A 80 -11.01 20.94 -27.56
CA LEU A 80 -12.32 21.58 -27.42
C LEU A 80 -12.28 23.08 -27.75
N VAL A 81 -11.21 23.78 -27.35
CA VAL A 81 -11.08 25.22 -27.59
C VAL A 81 -10.76 25.50 -29.06
N TYR A 82 -9.81 24.77 -29.65
CA TYR A 82 -9.27 25.10 -30.97
C TYR A 82 -9.76 24.20 -32.12
N GLY A 83 -10.29 23.01 -31.81
CA GLY A 83 -10.70 22.02 -32.81
C GLY A 83 -12.19 22.02 -33.17
N LEU A 84 -13.02 22.76 -32.42
CA LEU A 84 -14.47 22.92 -32.68
C LEU A 84 -14.85 24.36 -33.08
N GLN A 85 -13.86 25.16 -33.50
CA GLN A 85 -14.03 26.49 -34.11
C GLN A 85 -13.84 26.41 -35.61
#